data_AF-A0A8H5NR28-F1
#
_entry.id   AF-A0A8H5NR28-F1
#
_cell.length_a   1.000
_cell.length_b   1.000
_cell.length_c   1.000
_cell.angle_alpha   90.00
_cell.angle_beta   90.00
_cell.angle_gamma   90.00
#
_symmetry.space_group_name_H-M   'P 1'
#
loop_
_entity.id
_entity.type
_entity.pdbx_description
1 polymer ?
#
loop_
_entity_poly.entity_id
_entity_poly.type
_entity_poly.pdbx_seq_one_letter_code
_entity_poly.pdbx_strand_id
1 'polypeptide(L)'
;MNPVYFPAEPRSPSIIRIGAPVGVWSEDLGKPKTSSKPPKRNEWDAELLKQDEARKKGQPAYYTVTVNKRFSLQFSWKDAKGKIGASDEVKLQPDWDMTRAEFEAKFRHDLYWENTMRSFNRDLTIATGRSMLRKFAEAKAKGPAFPLGGEHLLGDLMVKPLARDVDDATIAKIEAHRAMCAQRMATL
;
A
#
# COMPACT_ATOMS: atom_id res chain seq x y z
N MET A 1 -21.81 6.59 26.64
CA MET A 1 -21.38 5.47 25.77
C MET A 1 -19.90 5.67 25.49
N ASN A 2 -19.05 4.69 25.81
CA ASN A 2 -17.67 4.70 25.30
C ASN A 2 -17.72 4.25 23.83
N PRO A 3 -17.19 5.02 22.88
CA PRO A 3 -17.18 4.63 21.48
C PRO A 3 -16.43 3.30 21.34
N VAL A 4 -16.91 2.43 20.46
CA VAL A 4 -16.17 1.25 20.02
C VAL A 4 -14.82 1.75 19.50
N TYR A 5 -13.73 1.25 20.07
CA TYR A 5 -12.40 1.59 19.57
C TYR A 5 -12.27 1.00 18.16
N PHE A 6 -12.19 1.88 17.17
CA PHE A 6 -11.84 1.51 15.82
C PHE A 6 -10.31 1.59 15.68
N PRO A 7 -9.64 0.52 15.21
CA PRO A 7 -8.24 0.62 14.85
C PRO A 7 -8.05 1.69 13.77
N ALA A 8 -6.89 2.34 13.78
CA ALA A 8 -6.57 3.30 12.73
C ALA A 8 -6.58 2.60 11.36
N GLU A 9 -7.17 3.27 10.36
CA GLU A 9 -7.17 2.76 9.00
C GLU A 9 -5.73 2.51 8.49
N PRO A 10 -5.54 1.52 7.61
CA PRO A 10 -4.29 1.31 6.90
C PRO A 10 -3.72 2.60 6.32
N ARG A 11 -2.54 3.02 6.78
CA ARG A 11 -1.82 4.14 6.16
C ARG A 11 -1.39 3.79 4.74
N SER A 12 -1.32 4.79 3.88
CA SER A 12 -0.73 4.64 2.56
C SER A 12 0.71 4.10 2.68
N PRO A 13 1.04 3.01 1.98
CA PRO A 13 2.38 2.42 2.04
C PRO A 13 3.45 3.36 1.49
N SER A 14 4.65 3.28 2.06
CA SER A 14 5.87 3.78 1.40
C SER A 14 6.13 2.99 0.12
N ILE A 15 6.66 3.64 -0.93
CA ILE A 15 6.97 2.97 -2.21
C ILE A 15 7.89 1.77 -2.03
N ILE A 16 8.86 1.85 -1.13
CA ILE A 16 9.82 0.76 -0.85
C ILE A 16 9.10 -0.55 -0.46
N ARG A 17 7.92 -0.46 0.17
CA ARG A 17 7.14 -1.62 0.63
C ARG A 17 6.28 -2.26 -0.46
N ILE A 18 5.78 -1.46 -1.40
CA ILE A 18 4.83 -1.92 -2.43
C ILE A 18 5.40 -1.97 -3.84
N GLY A 19 6.54 -1.33 -4.07
CA GLY A 19 7.21 -1.26 -5.36
C GLY A 19 8.20 -2.41 -5.55
N ALA A 20 8.25 -2.91 -6.78
CA ALA A 20 9.30 -3.80 -7.24
C ALA A 20 10.58 -2.98 -7.49
N PRO A 21 11.73 -3.27 -6.88
CA PRO A 21 12.98 -2.55 -7.11
C PRO A 21 13.64 -3.08 -8.39
N VAL A 22 13.16 -2.62 -9.54
CA VAL A 22 13.46 -3.22 -10.86
C VAL A 22 14.82 -2.75 -11.41
N GLY A 23 15.30 -1.59 -10.99
CA GLY A 23 16.48 -1.00 -11.61
C GLY A 23 16.94 0.28 -10.93
N VAL A 24 17.70 1.07 -11.67
CA VAL A 24 18.19 2.38 -11.22
C VAL A 24 17.86 3.45 -12.25
N TRP A 25 17.73 4.70 -11.78
CA TRP A 25 17.54 5.84 -12.68
C TRP A 25 18.79 6.10 -13.52
N SER A 26 18.62 6.23 -14.84
CA SER A 26 19.70 6.51 -15.80
C SER A 26 20.08 7.99 -15.84
N GLU A 27 19.13 8.86 -15.50
CA GLU A 27 19.26 10.31 -15.47
C GLU A 27 18.76 10.91 -14.15
N ASP A 28 19.23 12.12 -13.84
CA ASP A 28 18.62 12.91 -12.78
C ASP A 28 17.26 13.43 -13.27
N LEU A 29 16.27 13.57 -12.40
CA LEU A 29 15.04 14.26 -12.78
C LEU A 29 15.36 15.70 -13.16
N GLY A 30 15.17 16.03 -14.44
CA GLY A 30 15.25 17.40 -14.94
C GLY A 30 14.35 18.33 -14.12
N LYS A 31 14.85 19.53 -13.81
CA LYS A 31 14.03 20.62 -13.26
C LYS A 31 12.75 20.74 -14.09
N PRO A 32 11.58 21.00 -13.47
CA PRO A 32 10.34 21.16 -14.22
C PRO A 32 10.59 22.14 -15.36
N LYS A 33 10.17 21.79 -16.60
CA LYS A 33 10.20 22.70 -17.75
C LYS A 33 9.58 24.01 -17.28
N THR A 34 10.40 25.03 -17.08
CA THR A 34 9.96 26.36 -16.70
C THR A 34 9.08 26.85 -17.84
N SER A 35 7.76 26.83 -17.64
CA SER A 35 6.88 27.65 -18.46
C SER A 35 7.32 29.10 -18.23
N SER A 36 7.46 29.86 -19.30
CA SER A 36 8.09 31.19 -19.36
C SER A 36 7.28 32.31 -18.69
N LYS A 37 6.47 32.02 -17.68
CA LYS A 37 5.79 33.04 -16.89
C LYS A 37 6.42 33.13 -15.49
N PRO A 38 6.95 34.30 -15.09
CA PRO A 38 7.49 34.46 -13.74
C PRO A 38 6.33 34.35 -12.74
N PRO A 39 6.37 33.43 -11.77
CA PRO A 39 5.41 33.44 -10.68
C PRO A 39 5.75 34.62 -9.76
N LYS A 40 4.72 35.36 -9.33
CA LYS A 40 4.85 36.37 -8.27
C LYS A 40 5.39 35.69 -7.01
N ARG A 41 6.52 36.21 -6.54
CA ARG A 41 7.40 35.62 -5.53
C ARG A 41 6.93 36.02 -4.13
N ASN A 42 6.54 35.07 -3.30
CA ASN A 42 6.36 35.26 -1.87
C ASN A 42 7.49 34.57 -1.12
N GLU A 43 8.02 35.22 -0.09
CA GLU A 43 9.22 34.83 0.66
C GLU A 43 9.08 33.49 1.42
N TRP A 44 7.85 32.99 1.55
CA TRP A 44 7.51 31.68 2.12
C TRP A 44 7.80 30.49 1.19
N ASP A 45 7.96 30.71 -0.12
CA ASP A 45 8.21 29.64 -1.10
C ASP A 45 9.67 29.15 -1.08
N ALA A 46 10.59 29.91 -0.47
CA ALA A 46 12.00 29.53 -0.37
C ALA A 46 12.26 28.35 0.58
N GLU A 47 11.38 28.13 1.57
CA GLU A 47 11.50 27.00 2.50
C GLU A 47 10.83 25.71 1.98
N LEU A 48 9.82 25.81 1.10
CA LEU A 48 9.25 24.64 0.42
C LEU A 48 10.18 24.06 -0.66
N LEU A 49 11.14 24.84 -1.15
CA LEU A 49 12.19 24.40 -2.06
C LEU A 49 13.19 23.40 -1.44
N LYS A 50 13.18 23.18 -0.12
CA LYS A 50 14.11 22.25 0.55
C LYS A 50 13.73 20.77 0.49
N GLN A 51 12.59 20.40 -0.11
CA GLN A 51 12.19 18.99 -0.24
C GLN A 51 12.14 18.46 -1.68
N ASP A 52 12.57 19.26 -2.65
CA ASP A 52 12.65 18.83 -4.05
C ASP A 52 14.02 18.21 -4.35
N GLU A 53 14.41 17.19 -3.57
CA GLU A 53 15.52 16.34 -4.02
C GLU A 53 15.03 15.59 -5.26
N ALA A 54 15.44 16.09 -6.42
CA ALA A 54 15.35 15.38 -7.68
C ALA A 54 15.87 13.94 -7.50
N ARG A 55 15.26 13.00 -8.22
CA ARG A 55 15.82 11.66 -8.33
C ARG A 55 17.23 11.80 -8.84
N LYS A 56 18.15 11.12 -8.14
CA LYS A 56 19.56 11.09 -8.51
C LYS A 56 19.79 9.86 -9.37
N LYS A 57 20.53 10.02 -10.46
CA LYS A 57 21.08 8.95 -11.28
C LYS A 57 21.71 7.88 -10.37
N GLY A 58 21.44 6.62 -10.68
CA GLY A 58 21.90 5.47 -9.88
C GLY A 58 21.04 5.15 -8.65
N GLN A 59 20.07 5.99 -8.26
CA GLN A 59 19.13 5.63 -7.19
C GLN A 59 18.15 4.53 -7.64
N PRO A 60 17.60 3.73 -6.71
CA PRO A 60 16.62 2.72 -7.03
C PRO A 60 15.37 3.28 -7.72
N ALA A 61 14.98 2.63 -8.81
CA ALA A 61 13.73 2.82 -9.50
C ALA A 61 12.76 1.69 -9.12
N TYR A 62 11.58 2.09 -8.67
CA TYR A 62 10.53 1.17 -8.26
C TYR A 62 9.44 1.14 -9.31
N TYR A 63 9.06 -0.05 -9.75
CA TYR A 63 7.85 -0.25 -10.53
C TYR A 63 6.70 -0.54 -9.59
N THR A 64 5.64 0.27 -9.69
CA THR A 64 4.51 0.23 -8.76
C THR A 64 3.21 0.03 -9.52
N VAL A 65 2.27 -0.64 -8.88
CA VAL A 65 0.89 -0.72 -9.34
C VAL A 65 0.00 0.08 -8.39
N THR A 66 -1.03 0.72 -8.93
CA THR A 66 -2.08 1.38 -8.17
C THR A 66 -3.42 0.97 -8.78
N VAL A 67 -4.37 0.58 -7.93
CA VAL A 67 -5.74 0.31 -8.35
C VAL A 67 -6.51 1.63 -8.35
N ASN A 68 -6.99 2.07 -9.50
CA ASN A 68 -7.79 3.30 -9.56
C ASN A 68 -9.26 3.05 -9.18
N LYS A 69 -10.05 4.12 -9.06
CA LYS A 69 -11.48 4.05 -8.70
C LYS A 69 -12.34 3.27 -9.71
N ARG A 70 -11.84 3.03 -10.92
CA ARG A 70 -12.52 2.24 -11.97
C ARG A 70 -12.01 0.80 -12.02
N PHE A 71 -11.32 0.35 -10.96
CA PHE A 71 -10.75 -0.99 -10.84
C PHE A 71 -9.72 -1.33 -11.92
N SER A 72 -9.16 -0.34 -12.62
CA SER A 72 -8.07 -0.58 -13.55
C SER A 72 -6.72 -0.44 -12.85
N LEU A 73 -5.79 -1.32 -13.20
CA LEU A 73 -4.41 -1.26 -12.75
C LEU A 73 -3.68 -0.15 -13.50
N GLN A 74 -3.06 0.76 -12.76
CA GLN A 74 -2.14 1.76 -13.29
C GLN A 74 -0.73 1.43 -12.84
N PHE A 75 0.17 1.26 -13.80
CA PHE A 75 1.58 1.06 -13.53
C PHE A 75 2.34 2.38 -13.61
N SER A 76 3.34 2.55 -12.76
CA SER A 76 4.16 3.75 -12.74
C SER A 76 5.55 3.47 -12.19
N TRP A 77 6.54 4.09 -12.81
CA TRP A 77 7.91 4.16 -12.32
C TRP A 77 8.03 5.26 -11.27
N LYS A 78 8.49 4.91 -10.08
CA LYS A 78 8.59 5.82 -8.93
C LYS A 78 9.93 5.69 -8.22
N ASP A 79 10.40 6.77 -7.62
CA ASP A 79 11.48 6.67 -6.64
C ASP A 79 10.96 6.23 -5.27
N ALA A 80 11.89 6.06 -4.32
CA ALA A 80 11.55 5.76 -2.93
C ALA A 80 10.61 6.80 -2.28
N LYS A 81 10.59 8.03 -2.78
CA LYS A 81 9.76 9.14 -2.28
C LYS A 81 8.39 9.24 -2.97
N GLY A 82 8.14 8.45 -4.02
CA GLY A 82 6.88 8.44 -4.77
C GLY A 82 6.81 9.41 -5.95
N LYS A 83 7.89 10.10 -6.31
CA LYS A 83 7.91 10.94 -7.52
C LYS A 83 7.85 10.01 -8.75
N ILE A 84 7.08 10.35 -9.78
CA ILE A 84 6.86 9.53 -11.01
C ILE A 84 7.85 9.90 -12.13
N GLY A 85 8.40 8.91 -12.83
CA GLY A 85 9.31 9.10 -13.98
C GLY A 85 8.92 8.30 -15.20
N ALA A 86 9.67 8.52 -16.27
CA ALA A 86 9.48 7.82 -17.51
C ALA A 86 10.24 6.48 -17.53
N SER A 87 9.80 5.54 -18.36
CA SER A 87 10.37 4.19 -18.42
C SER A 87 11.75 4.14 -19.08
N ASP A 88 11.99 5.03 -20.04
CA ASP A 88 13.27 5.22 -20.73
C ASP A 88 14.36 5.78 -19.82
N GLU A 89 13.98 6.40 -18.70
CA GLU A 89 14.87 6.89 -17.65
C GLU A 89 15.30 5.78 -16.66
N VAL A 90 14.93 4.51 -16.90
CA VAL A 90 15.24 3.40 -15.99
C VAL A 90 16.15 2.38 -16.67
N LYS A 91 17.30 2.15 -16.06
CA LYS A 91 18.16 1.01 -16.39
C LYS A 91 17.76 -0.19 -15.54
N LEU A 92 17.13 -1.18 -16.18
CA LEU A 92 16.76 -2.43 -15.52
C LEU A 92 18.00 -3.20 -15.06
N GLN A 93 17.85 -3.95 -13.97
CA GLN A 93 18.84 -4.94 -13.56
C GLN A 93 18.94 -6.09 -14.59
N PRO A 94 20.09 -6.78 -14.73
CA PRO A 94 20.33 -7.75 -15.79
C PRO A 94 19.34 -8.94 -15.84
N ASP A 95 18.70 -9.26 -14.72
CA ASP A 95 17.73 -10.36 -14.58
C ASP A 95 16.26 -9.90 -14.60
N TRP A 96 16.01 -8.63 -14.92
CA TRP A 96 14.67 -8.05 -14.96
C TRP A 96 14.21 -7.78 -16.39
N ASP A 97 13.00 -8.23 -16.66
CA ASP A 97 12.18 -7.81 -17.79
C ASP A 97 10.89 -7.16 -17.30
N MET A 98 10.11 -6.61 -18.24
CA MET A 98 8.84 -5.96 -17.90
C MET A 98 7.80 -6.93 -17.34
N THR A 99 7.81 -8.20 -17.77
CA THR A 99 6.88 -9.22 -17.28
C THR A 99 7.10 -9.51 -15.81
N ARG A 100 8.35 -9.68 -15.41
CA ARG A 100 8.76 -9.85 -14.01
C ARG A 100 8.52 -8.58 -13.21
N ALA A 101 8.78 -7.40 -13.78
CA ALA A 101 8.50 -6.12 -13.14
C ALA A 101 7.00 -5.96 -12.78
N GLU A 102 6.11 -6.19 -13.75
CA GLU A 102 4.65 -6.15 -13.53
C GLU A 102 4.22 -7.16 -12.48
N PHE A 103 4.72 -8.38 -12.60
CA PHE A 103 4.41 -9.46 -11.69
C PHE A 103 4.80 -9.11 -10.25
N GLU A 104 6.04 -8.69 -10.01
CA GLU A 104 6.56 -8.31 -8.70
C GLU A 104 5.83 -7.09 -8.13
N ALA A 105 5.48 -6.11 -8.97
CA ALA A 105 4.72 -4.94 -8.54
C ALA A 105 3.31 -5.34 -8.06
N LYS A 106 2.61 -6.22 -8.81
CA LYS A 106 1.32 -6.79 -8.38
C LYS A 106 1.47 -7.56 -7.08
N PHE A 107 2.46 -8.45 -7.02
CA PHE A 107 2.69 -9.31 -5.87
C PHE A 107 2.96 -8.52 -4.59
N ARG A 108 3.86 -7.53 -4.63
CA ARG A 108 4.20 -6.71 -3.47
C ARG A 108 3.05 -5.82 -3.02
N HIS A 109 2.31 -5.25 -3.96
CA HIS A 109 1.12 -4.47 -3.66
C HIS A 109 0.06 -5.34 -2.95
N ASP A 110 -0.24 -6.50 -3.52
CA ASP A 110 -1.19 -7.46 -2.96
C ASP A 110 -0.76 -7.95 -1.58
N LEU A 111 0.49 -8.39 -1.43
CA LEU A 111 1.05 -8.86 -0.15
C LEU A 111 0.97 -7.78 0.95
N TYR A 112 1.24 -6.52 0.61
CA TYR A 112 1.12 -5.43 1.57
C TYR A 112 -0.33 -5.25 2.03
N TRP A 113 -1.28 -5.16 1.09
CA TRP A 113 -2.68 -4.92 1.42
C TRP A 113 -3.30 -6.11 2.13
N GLU A 114 -2.99 -7.35 1.73
CA GLU A 114 -3.45 -8.56 2.40
C GLU A 114 -3.00 -8.56 3.87
N ASN A 115 -1.71 -8.32 4.14
CA ASN A 115 -1.18 -8.29 5.50
C ASN A 115 -1.77 -7.14 6.32
N THR A 116 -1.89 -5.96 5.71
CA THR A 116 -2.38 -4.77 6.40
C THR A 116 -3.87 -4.90 6.75
N MET A 117 -4.69 -5.41 5.83
CA MET A 117 -6.11 -5.68 6.07
C MET A 117 -6.32 -6.82 7.07
N ARG A 118 -5.49 -7.87 7.02
CA ARG A 118 -5.52 -8.96 8.01
C ARG A 118 -5.23 -8.44 9.42
N SER A 119 -4.22 -7.58 9.57
CA SER A 119 -3.89 -6.95 10.85
C SER A 119 -5.04 -6.06 11.35
N PHE A 120 -5.57 -5.19 10.49
CA PHE A 120 -6.69 -4.32 10.82
C PHE A 120 -7.92 -5.12 11.28
N ASN A 121 -8.31 -6.15 10.51
CA ASN A 121 -9.45 -7.00 10.83
C ASN A 121 -9.25 -7.78 12.13
N ARG A 122 -8.03 -8.23 12.43
CA ARG A 122 -7.69 -8.87 13.71
C ARG A 122 -7.87 -7.89 14.87
N ASP A 123 -7.33 -6.68 14.76
CA ASP A 123 -7.41 -5.66 15.80
C ASP A 123 -8.85 -5.22 16.05
N LEU A 124 -9.63 -5.06 14.98
CA LEU A 124 -11.06 -4.78 15.04
C LEU A 124 -11.82 -5.89 15.77
N THR A 125 -11.54 -7.16 15.45
CA THR A 125 -12.16 -8.31 16.12
C THR A 125 -11.86 -8.32 17.62
N ILE A 126 -10.61 -8.07 18.01
CA ILE A 126 -10.20 -8.01 19.42
C ILE A 126 -10.88 -6.83 20.14
N ALA A 127 -10.92 -5.65 19.52
CA ALA A 127 -11.55 -4.46 20.09
C ALA A 127 -13.06 -4.66 20.29
N THR A 128 -13.75 -5.21 19.29
CA THR A 128 -15.18 -5.53 19.36
C THR A 128 -15.46 -6.58 20.44
N GLY A 129 -14.69 -7.66 20.50
CA GLY A 129 -14.83 -8.70 21.53
C GLY A 129 -14.61 -8.15 22.95
N ARG A 130 -13.62 -7.27 23.15
CA ARG A 130 -13.40 -6.60 24.44
C ARG A 130 -14.54 -5.66 24.81
N SER A 131 -15.09 -4.94 23.83
CA SER A 131 -16.26 -4.08 24.03
C SER A 131 -17.48 -4.91 24.46
N MET A 132 -17.74 -6.03 23.78
CA MET A 132 -18.80 -6.98 24.15
C MET A 132 -18.64 -7.48 25.58
N LEU A 133 -17.46 -8.00 25.94
CA LEU A 133 -17.20 -8.53 27.29
C LEU A 133 -17.42 -7.48 28.38
N ARG A 134 -17.00 -6.23 28.15
CA ARG A 134 -17.25 -5.13 29.08
C ARG A 134 -18.74 -4.87 29.25
N LYS A 135 -19.47 -4.76 28.13
CA LYS A 135 -20.93 -4.54 28.17
C LYS A 135 -21.68 -5.71 28.80
N PHE A 136 -21.25 -6.95 28.57
CA PHE A 136 -21.77 -8.14 29.24
C PHE A 136 -21.53 -8.09 30.76
N ALA A 137 -20.34 -7.71 31.21
CA ALA A 137 -20.04 -7.57 32.63
C ALA A 137 -20.89 -6.47 33.29
N GLU A 138 -21.06 -5.32 32.62
CA GLU A 138 -21.93 -4.22 33.06
C GLU A 138 -23.41 -4.66 33.14
N ALA A 139 -23.90 -5.43 32.17
CA ALA A 139 -25.27 -5.93 32.16
C ALA A 139 -25.50 -7.02 33.22
N LYS A 140 -24.53 -7.93 33.42
CA LYS A 140 -24.58 -8.94 34.49
C LYS A 140 -24.64 -8.30 35.88
N ALA A 141 -23.97 -7.17 36.08
CA ALA A 141 -24.04 -6.41 37.32
C ALA A 141 -25.41 -5.73 37.56
N LYS A 142 -26.30 -5.65 36.54
CA LYS A 142 -27.54 -4.87 36.59
C LYS A 142 -28.85 -5.66 36.39
N GLY A 143 -28.81 -6.94 35.99
CA GLY A 143 -30.02 -7.74 35.66
C GLY A 143 -30.66 -7.38 34.31
N PRO A 144 -31.56 -8.21 33.74
CA PRO A 144 -31.33 -9.01 32.54
C PRO A 144 -31.40 -8.30 31.18
N ALA A 145 -30.89 -9.07 30.19
CA ALA A 145 -30.88 -8.96 28.74
C ALA A 145 -29.95 -7.89 28.11
N PHE A 146 -28.82 -8.38 27.57
CA PHE A 146 -27.99 -7.62 26.64
C PHE A 146 -28.44 -7.94 25.20
N PRO A 147 -29.21 -7.07 24.54
CA PRO A 147 -29.48 -7.24 23.12
C PRO A 147 -28.19 -6.94 22.36
N LEU A 148 -27.67 -7.93 21.63
CA LEU A 148 -26.61 -7.72 20.64
C LEU A 148 -27.19 -6.86 19.51
N GLY A 149 -26.92 -5.55 19.54
CA GLY A 149 -27.30 -4.63 18.46
C GLY A 149 -26.40 -4.77 17.22
N GLY A 150 -26.85 -4.25 16.08
CA GLY A 150 -26.13 -4.35 14.78
C GLY A 150 -24.69 -3.83 14.79
N GLU A 151 -24.32 -2.95 15.72
CA GLU A 151 -22.95 -2.45 15.97
C GLU A 151 -21.92 -3.56 16.28
N HIS A 152 -22.40 -4.79 16.50
CA HIS A 152 -21.65 -5.96 16.93
C HIS A 152 -21.43 -6.95 15.76
N LEU A 153 -21.99 -6.64 14.59
CA LEU A 153 -21.81 -7.40 13.35
C LEU A 153 -20.50 -6.96 12.69
N LEU A 154 -19.46 -7.78 12.86
CA LEU A 154 -18.14 -7.55 12.29
C LEU A 154 -18.13 -7.58 10.75
N GLY A 155 -19.08 -8.27 10.13
CA GLY A 155 -19.08 -8.53 8.68
C GLY A 155 -19.06 -7.27 7.81
N ASP A 156 -19.77 -6.21 8.23
CA ASP A 156 -19.85 -4.94 7.49
C ASP A 156 -18.68 -3.99 7.80
N LEU A 157 -17.97 -4.23 8.90
CA LEU A 157 -16.83 -3.42 9.35
C LEU A 157 -15.48 -3.97 8.90
N MET A 158 -15.41 -5.25 8.54
CA MET A 158 -14.19 -5.88 8.06
C MET A 158 -13.83 -5.42 6.66
N VAL A 159 -12.56 -5.03 6.48
CA VAL A 159 -12.03 -4.69 5.16
C VAL A 159 -11.75 -5.98 4.41
N LYS A 160 -12.34 -6.11 3.22
CA LYS A 160 -12.10 -7.25 2.33
C LYS A 160 -10.83 -6.99 1.53
N PRO A 161 -9.95 -7.99 1.36
CA PRO A 161 -8.84 -7.93 0.41
C PRO A 161 -9.34 -7.42 -0.95
N LEU A 162 -8.55 -6.56 -1.59
CA LEU A 162 -8.70 -6.18 -3.00
C LEU A 162 -8.37 -7.37 -3.93
N ALA A 163 -8.85 -8.57 -3.61
CA ALA A 163 -8.88 -9.69 -4.55
C ALA A 163 -10.14 -9.55 -5.40
N ARG A 164 -10.19 -8.53 -6.26
CA ARG A 164 -11.23 -8.42 -7.30
C ARG A 164 -10.62 -7.89 -8.60
N ASP A 165 -10.88 -8.66 -9.65
CA ASP A 165 -10.49 -8.52 -11.07
C ASP A 165 -9.00 -8.65 -11.39
N VAL A 166 -8.27 -9.49 -10.65
CA VAL A 166 -7.03 -10.09 -11.17
C VAL A 166 -7.42 -11.46 -11.72
N ASP A 167 -7.18 -11.70 -13.01
CA ASP A 167 -7.53 -13.01 -13.62
C ASP A 167 -6.88 -14.18 -12.87
N ASP A 168 -7.52 -15.35 -12.89
CA ASP A 168 -7.04 -16.56 -12.21
C ASP A 168 -5.61 -16.93 -12.63
N ALA A 169 -5.22 -16.60 -13.87
CA ALA A 169 -3.87 -16.83 -14.36
C ALA A 169 -2.83 -15.96 -13.64
N THR A 170 -3.16 -14.73 -13.30
CA THR A 170 -2.31 -13.83 -12.54
C THR A 170 -2.27 -14.24 -11.06
N ILE A 171 -3.39 -14.67 -10.49
CA ILE A 171 -3.45 -15.23 -9.13
C ILE A 171 -2.54 -16.46 -9.03
N ALA A 172 -2.66 -17.40 -9.97
CA ALA A 172 -1.83 -18.61 -10.00
C ALA A 172 -0.33 -18.27 -10.11
N LYS A 173 0.04 -17.27 -10.93
CA LYS A 173 1.42 -16.78 -10.98
C LYS A 173 1.87 -16.21 -9.64
N ILE A 174 1.00 -15.44 -8.96
CA ILE A 174 1.30 -14.83 -7.65
C ILE A 174 1.57 -15.91 -6.62
N GLU A 175 0.71 -16.92 -6.55
CA GLU A 175 0.84 -18.04 -5.63
C GLU A 175 2.07 -18.90 -5.91
N ALA A 176 2.35 -19.20 -7.19
CA ALA A 176 3.55 -19.95 -7.58
C ALA A 176 4.84 -19.22 -7.15
N HIS A 177 4.89 -17.90 -7.30
CA HIS A 177 6.04 -17.11 -6.86
C HIS A 177 6.14 -16.99 -5.34
N ARG A 178 5.00 -16.86 -4.62
CA ARG A 178 4.96 -16.93 -3.15
C ARG A 178 5.58 -18.23 -2.66
N ALA A 179 5.21 -19.36 -3.27
CA ALA A 179 5.75 -20.68 -2.95
C ALA A 179 7.26 -20.74 -3.23
N MET A 180 7.72 -20.23 -4.38
CA MET A 180 9.14 -20.16 -4.71
C MET A 180 9.94 -19.32 -3.70
N CYS A 181 9.43 -18.15 -3.31
CA CYS A 181 10.09 -17.29 -2.31
C CYS A 181 10.14 -17.96 -0.94
N ALA A 182 9.05 -18.60 -0.51
CA ALA A 182 9.01 -19.35 0.74
C ALA A 182 10.03 -20.49 0.77
N GLN A 183 10.18 -21.23 -0.33
CA GLN A 183 11.20 -22.28 -0.47
C GLN A 183 12.63 -21.72 -0.42
N ARG A 184 12.89 -20.58 -1.06
CA ARG A 184 14.20 -19.90 -1.01
C ARG A 184 14.56 -19.39 0.39
N MET A 185 13.58 -18.91 1.16
CA MET A 185 13.82 -18.49 2.54
C MET A 185 14.00 -19.67 3.50
N ALA A 186 13.40 -20.82 3.21
CA ALA A 186 13.57 -22.04 4.01
C ALA A 186 14.89 -22.80 3.76
N THR A 187 15.66 -22.38 2.75
CA THR A 187 16.94 -23.00 2.36
C THR A 187 18.17 -22.16 2.75
N LEU A 188 17.96 -21.06 3.49
CA LEU A 188 18.97 -20.24 4.16
C LEU A 188 18.97 -20.54 5.66
#